data_AF-A0A427XSL0-F1
#
_entry.id   AF-A0A427XSL0-F1
#
_cell.length_a   1.000
_cell.length_b   1.000
_cell.length_c   1.000
_cell.angle_alpha   90.00
_cell.angle_beta   90.00
_cell.angle_gamma   90.00
#
_symmetry.space_group_name_H-M   'P 1'
#
loop_
_entity.id
_entity.type
_entity.pdbx_description
1 polymer ?
#
loop_
_entity_poly.entity_id
_entity_poly.type
_entity_poly.pdbx_seq_one_letter_code
_entity_poly.pdbx_strand_id
1 'polypeptide(L)'
;MTPRPETYTIAPNSGNALVVSRLITGLWQLAGGHGQVDVAACTQSMNEYVDAGLTTFDMADHYGPAEQVIGAYHTSGKSGITALTKWCPKPGVVGHDACAAAVDRALLRMGVPSVDLLQYHAWRYDDPSYLTNLYHLAELQRAGKIKQLGVTNMDLLHLRMLHSSGYVLATNQVSMSVLDRRAETGGLAEWCAANDVALLAYGTLLGGFISEKWLGVAEPKDEQLSNWSLKKYKRFIDNSVATRHVLDIPGVASVIVGSRLAPSESDGSASISASTTTKTQTTNTYIDANLAAFTFTLDEDDRRAIKDAQGGLSDLPGDCGDEYRYPPYLTASGDLGDHLAEADTAAQRDMAAQVEQTIREGGRVEKSSGSPWEPVAGYCRAVRIGDHFVVAGTTTRAHPSGVGVLGGTSAADQTTNVFDIIANAVHSVGASMGDITRTRVFLVNVDQWRGVAHVHGATMARHGIRPANTMVGGSALIGDGILVEVEAEGVVGSSREIHFGAIKRVVELERN
;
A
#
# COMPACT_ATOMS: atom_id res chain seq x y z
N MET A 1 6.16 35.61 -12.36
CA MET A 1 7.13 34.87 -11.51
C MET A 1 7.17 33.44 -12.01
N THR A 2 8.28 32.73 -11.83
CA THR A 2 8.28 31.26 -11.97
C THR A 2 7.32 30.68 -10.92
N PRO A 3 6.44 29.73 -11.26
CA PRO A 3 5.65 29.02 -10.25
C PRO A 3 6.58 28.32 -9.26
N ARG A 4 6.11 28.16 -8.02
CA ARG A 4 6.75 27.37 -6.96
C ARG A 4 5.70 26.44 -6.36
N PRO A 5 6.08 25.26 -5.85
CA PRO A 5 5.12 24.37 -5.22
C PRO A 5 4.60 24.99 -3.93
N GLU A 6 3.31 24.78 -3.66
CA GLU A 6 2.74 24.93 -2.32
C GLU A 6 3.42 23.97 -1.33
N THR A 7 3.36 24.24 -0.03
CA THR A 7 3.85 23.33 1.02
C THR A 7 2.72 22.79 1.90
N TYR A 8 3.00 21.71 2.61
CA TYR A 8 2.09 21.06 3.57
C TYR A 8 2.87 20.61 4.81
N THR A 9 2.27 20.67 6.00
CA THR A 9 2.89 20.21 7.25
C THR A 9 2.30 18.88 7.67
N ILE A 10 3.08 17.80 7.55
CA ILE A 10 2.74 16.45 8.01
C ILE A 10 2.91 16.39 9.53
N ALA A 11 1.92 15.78 10.20
CA ALA A 11 1.85 15.65 11.67
C ALA A 11 2.10 16.99 12.41
N PRO A 12 1.31 18.05 12.15
CA PRO A 12 1.56 19.40 12.65
C PRO A 12 1.50 19.50 14.19
N ASN A 13 0.78 18.57 14.82
CA ASN A 13 0.64 18.44 16.27
C ASN A 13 1.82 17.67 16.93
N SER A 14 2.80 17.21 16.14
CA SER A 14 3.98 16.46 16.59
C SER A 14 5.17 17.39 16.85
N GLY A 15 5.97 17.09 17.89
CA GLY A 15 7.29 17.71 18.09
C GLY A 15 8.29 17.46 16.95
N ASN A 16 7.97 16.53 16.04
CA ASN A 16 8.72 16.16 14.85
C ASN A 16 8.01 16.55 13.53
N ALA A 17 7.12 17.55 13.54
CA ALA A 17 6.36 17.96 12.35
C ALA A 17 7.24 18.21 11.12
N LEU A 18 6.83 17.71 9.95
CA LEU A 18 7.60 17.80 8.70
C LEU A 18 6.92 18.74 7.71
N VAL A 19 7.64 19.74 7.21
CA VAL A 19 7.19 20.53 6.05
C VAL A 19 7.63 19.81 4.78
N VAL A 20 6.67 19.50 3.89
CA VAL A 20 6.92 18.94 2.56
C VAL A 20 6.40 19.86 1.47
N SER A 21 6.99 19.78 0.28
CA SER A 21 6.39 20.28 -0.96
C SER A 21 5.12 19.48 -1.27
N ARG A 22 4.05 20.14 -1.73
CA ARG A 22 2.86 19.47 -2.31
C ARG A 22 3.16 18.76 -3.64
N LEU A 23 4.38 18.91 -4.16
CA LEU A 23 4.94 18.17 -5.29
C LEU A 23 6.31 17.57 -4.90
N ILE A 24 6.35 16.26 -4.65
CA ILE A 24 7.55 15.53 -4.22
C ILE A 24 8.31 14.97 -5.44
N THR A 25 9.64 15.10 -5.38
CA THR A 25 10.60 14.61 -6.37
C THR A 25 10.89 13.12 -6.15
N GLY A 26 10.20 12.24 -6.87
CA GLY A 26 10.36 10.79 -6.77
C GLY A 26 11.62 10.27 -7.46
N LEU A 27 12.43 9.48 -6.74
CA LEU A 27 13.74 8.98 -7.20
C LEU A 27 13.72 7.54 -7.76
N TRP A 28 12.53 6.96 -8.03
CA TRP A 28 12.40 5.57 -8.48
C TRP A 28 13.10 5.27 -9.82
N GLN A 29 13.38 6.28 -10.65
CA GLN A 29 14.12 6.09 -11.91
C GLN A 29 15.58 5.64 -11.67
N LEU A 30 16.11 5.81 -10.44
CA LEU A 30 17.44 5.37 -10.04
C LEU A 30 17.49 3.88 -9.64
N ALA A 31 16.36 3.16 -9.61
CA ALA A 31 16.26 1.77 -9.17
C ALA A 31 16.95 0.73 -10.08
N GLY A 32 17.47 1.15 -11.25
CA GLY A 32 18.05 0.27 -12.27
C GLY A 32 17.17 0.18 -13.51
N GLY A 33 17.52 -0.70 -14.45
CA GLY A 33 16.83 -0.86 -15.74
C GLY A 33 17.02 0.30 -16.74
N HIS A 34 17.38 1.50 -16.28
CA HIS A 34 17.57 2.69 -17.11
C HIS A 34 19.02 2.94 -17.58
N GLY A 35 20.03 2.43 -16.85
CA GLY A 35 21.46 2.59 -17.17
C GLY A 35 22.35 2.46 -15.93
N GLN A 36 23.64 2.82 -16.04
CA GLN A 36 24.44 3.17 -14.87
C GLN A 36 24.05 4.55 -14.36
N VAL A 37 24.00 4.73 -13.04
CA VAL A 37 23.62 5.98 -12.38
C VAL A 37 24.88 6.70 -11.88
N ASP A 38 25.17 7.87 -12.44
CA ASP A 38 26.19 8.77 -11.92
C ASP A 38 25.63 9.57 -10.74
N VAL A 39 26.06 9.19 -9.53
CA VAL A 39 25.65 9.83 -8.26
C VAL A 39 26.05 11.31 -8.22
N ALA A 40 27.20 11.69 -8.78
CA ALA A 40 27.65 13.08 -8.77
C ALA A 40 26.81 13.94 -9.73
N ALA A 41 26.51 13.44 -10.93
CA ALA A 41 25.60 14.10 -11.86
C ALA A 41 24.18 14.24 -11.28
N CYS A 42 23.64 13.19 -10.63
CA CYS A 42 22.35 13.26 -9.96
C CYS A 42 22.33 14.32 -8.84
N THR A 43 23.37 14.35 -8.01
CA THR A 43 23.55 15.34 -6.94
C THR A 43 23.67 16.77 -7.50
N GLN A 44 24.29 16.94 -8.67
CA GLN A 44 24.33 18.23 -9.35
C GLN A 44 22.95 18.64 -9.89
N SER A 45 22.18 17.71 -10.49
CA SER A 45 20.83 17.98 -10.97
C SER A 45 19.83 18.34 -9.87
N MET A 46 19.97 17.80 -8.64
CA MET A 46 19.09 18.17 -7.51
C MET A 46 19.01 19.67 -7.24
N ASN A 47 20.06 20.43 -7.58
CA ASN A 47 20.08 21.88 -7.38
C ASN A 47 18.99 22.59 -8.19
N GLU A 48 18.74 22.15 -9.42
CA GLU A 48 17.71 22.74 -10.30
C GLU A 48 16.31 22.57 -9.68
N TYR A 49 16.05 21.41 -9.06
CA TYR A 49 14.82 21.13 -8.32
C TYR A 49 14.71 22.01 -7.06
N VAL A 50 15.78 22.10 -6.25
CA VAL A 50 15.80 22.89 -5.00
C VAL A 50 15.66 24.39 -5.26
N ASP A 51 16.36 24.94 -6.27
CA ASP A 51 16.27 26.34 -6.67
C ASP A 51 14.85 26.70 -7.14
N ALA A 52 14.17 25.77 -7.82
CA ALA A 52 12.75 25.87 -8.20
C ALA A 52 11.77 25.64 -7.02
N GLY A 53 12.25 25.17 -5.86
CA GLY A 53 11.46 24.98 -4.63
C GLY A 53 10.97 23.55 -4.39
N LEU A 54 11.35 22.58 -5.24
CA LEU A 54 11.05 21.16 -5.09
C LEU A 54 12.02 20.53 -4.08
N THR A 55 11.87 20.89 -2.80
CA THR A 55 12.78 20.54 -1.71
C THR A 55 12.57 19.16 -1.10
N THR A 56 11.48 18.45 -1.44
CA THR A 56 11.18 17.13 -0.87
C THR A 56 11.44 16.01 -1.86
N PHE A 57 12.16 14.98 -1.44
CA PHE A 57 12.58 13.85 -2.27
C PHE A 57 12.11 12.52 -1.67
N ASP A 58 11.52 11.65 -2.47
CA ASP A 58 11.06 10.31 -2.06
C ASP A 58 11.87 9.19 -2.73
N MET A 59 12.30 8.22 -1.95
CA MET A 59 13.09 7.05 -2.39
C MET A 59 12.68 5.77 -1.66
N ALA A 60 13.48 4.71 -1.80
CA ALA A 60 13.37 3.47 -1.05
C ALA A 60 14.74 2.78 -0.92
N ASP A 61 14.87 1.90 0.07
CA ASP A 61 16.01 1.01 0.31
C ASP A 61 16.53 0.23 -0.92
N HIS A 62 15.64 -0.05 -1.87
CA HIS A 62 15.88 -0.77 -3.13
C HIS A 62 15.97 0.11 -4.38
N TYR A 63 15.84 1.45 -4.29
CA TYR A 63 15.97 2.36 -5.45
C TYR A 63 17.45 2.63 -5.81
N GLY A 64 18.22 1.57 -6.04
CA GLY A 64 19.61 1.65 -6.49
C GLY A 64 20.49 2.51 -5.56
N PRO A 65 21.08 3.62 -6.06
CA PRO A 65 21.88 4.53 -5.23
C PRO A 65 21.11 5.78 -4.75
N ALA A 66 19.77 5.81 -4.80
CA ALA A 66 18.99 7.01 -4.48
C ALA A 66 19.28 7.59 -3.08
N GLU A 67 19.41 6.74 -2.05
CA GLU A 67 19.78 7.17 -0.70
C GLU A 67 21.21 7.78 -0.66
N GLN A 68 22.14 7.24 -1.44
CA GLN A 68 23.51 7.75 -1.58
C GLN A 68 23.59 9.07 -2.35
N VAL A 69 22.64 9.35 -3.25
CA VAL A 69 22.50 10.67 -3.90
C VAL A 69 22.11 11.74 -2.86
N ILE A 70 21.22 11.41 -1.92
CA ILE A 70 20.90 12.29 -0.79
C ILE A 70 22.11 12.47 0.14
N GLY A 71 22.85 11.40 0.46
CA GLY A 71 24.08 11.50 1.26
C GLY A 71 25.16 12.37 0.61
N ALA A 72 25.34 12.26 -0.70
CA ALA A 72 26.22 13.13 -1.47
C ALA A 72 25.75 14.60 -1.45
N TYR A 73 24.42 14.85 -1.55
CA TYR A 73 23.86 16.19 -1.46
C TYR A 73 24.12 16.83 -0.09
N HIS A 74 23.85 16.12 1.02
CA HIS A 74 24.17 16.62 2.37
C HIS A 74 25.67 16.87 2.55
N THR A 75 26.53 15.98 2.02
CA THR A 75 27.99 16.12 2.07
C THR A 75 28.51 17.33 1.26
N SER A 76 27.74 17.81 0.28
CA SER A 76 28.10 19.02 -0.51
C SER A 76 28.03 20.35 0.27
N GLY A 77 27.59 20.31 1.53
CA GLY A 77 27.38 21.51 2.36
C GLY A 77 26.07 22.24 2.08
N LYS A 78 25.19 21.67 1.25
CA LYS A 78 23.85 22.19 0.98
C LYS A 78 22.82 21.58 1.93
N SER A 79 21.78 22.35 2.24
CA SER A 79 20.73 21.99 3.20
C SER A 79 19.36 22.49 2.70
N GLY A 80 18.31 22.34 3.52
CA GLY A 80 16.95 22.78 3.16
C GLY A 80 16.16 21.79 2.31
N ILE A 81 16.58 20.52 2.25
CA ILE A 81 15.79 19.43 1.67
C ILE A 81 15.14 18.58 2.78
N THR A 82 14.11 17.82 2.40
CA THR A 82 13.45 16.82 3.26
C THR A 82 13.44 15.48 2.52
N ALA A 83 13.92 14.42 3.17
CA ALA A 83 14.21 13.14 2.51
C ALA A 83 13.36 12.01 3.10
N LEU A 84 12.45 11.49 2.27
CA LEU A 84 11.53 10.41 2.60
C LEU A 84 12.09 9.11 2.01
N THR A 85 12.28 8.07 2.81
CA THR A 85 12.67 6.73 2.29
C THR A 85 11.66 5.66 2.71
N LYS A 86 11.87 4.43 2.24
CA LYS A 86 11.02 3.27 2.50
C LYS A 86 11.86 2.09 2.94
N TRP A 87 11.31 1.29 3.84
CA TRP A 87 11.78 -0.06 4.08
C TRP A 87 10.77 -1.05 3.49
N CYS A 88 11.23 -1.81 2.49
CA CYS A 88 10.43 -2.79 1.75
C CYS A 88 11.05 -4.19 1.91
N PRO A 89 11.06 -4.75 3.13
CA PRO A 89 11.59 -6.10 3.34
C PRO A 89 10.74 -7.13 2.62
N LYS A 90 11.28 -8.34 2.46
CA LYS A 90 10.49 -9.52 2.09
C LYS A 90 9.40 -9.81 3.15
N PRO A 91 8.33 -10.57 2.81
CA PRO A 91 7.43 -11.13 3.81
C PRO A 91 8.18 -11.93 4.90
N GLY A 92 7.61 -11.99 6.10
CA GLY A 92 8.20 -12.64 7.26
C GLY A 92 8.80 -11.68 8.29
N VAL A 93 9.02 -12.20 9.50
CA VAL A 93 9.57 -11.44 10.62
C VAL A 93 11.06 -11.25 10.39
N VAL A 94 11.48 -9.99 10.23
CA VAL A 94 12.91 -9.65 10.11
C VAL A 94 13.56 -9.57 11.50
N GLY A 95 12.79 -9.21 12.52
CA GLY A 95 13.23 -9.09 13.92
C GLY A 95 13.97 -7.77 14.20
N HIS A 96 13.98 -7.37 15.47
CA HIS A 96 14.45 -6.05 15.91
C HIS A 96 15.84 -5.67 15.36
N ASP A 97 16.85 -6.51 15.54
CA ASP A 97 18.23 -6.11 15.25
C ASP A 97 18.52 -5.98 13.74
N ALA A 98 17.86 -6.80 12.91
CA ALA A 98 17.95 -6.68 11.46
C ALA A 98 17.06 -5.54 10.91
N CYS A 99 15.96 -5.22 11.58
CA CYS A 99 15.18 -4.00 11.34
C CYS A 99 16.01 -2.74 11.68
N ALA A 100 16.69 -2.72 12.83
CA ALA A 100 17.62 -1.67 13.22
C ALA A 100 18.77 -1.53 12.21
N ALA A 101 19.37 -2.64 11.78
CA ALA A 101 20.42 -2.66 10.75
C ALA A 101 19.93 -2.31 9.32
N ALA A 102 18.62 -2.27 9.07
CA ALA A 102 18.05 -1.69 7.86
C ALA A 102 17.95 -0.17 7.98
N VAL A 103 17.44 0.34 9.11
CA VAL A 103 17.37 1.80 9.38
C VAL A 103 18.76 2.42 9.45
N ASP A 104 19.72 1.79 10.13
CA ASP A 104 21.10 2.29 10.23
C ASP A 104 21.82 2.33 8.87
N ARG A 105 21.42 1.47 7.93
CA ARG A 105 21.90 1.50 6.54
C ARG A 105 21.35 2.71 5.77
N ALA A 106 20.07 3.04 5.96
CA ALA A 106 19.46 4.23 5.38
C ALA A 106 20.09 5.51 5.95
N LEU A 107 20.24 5.60 7.28
CA LEU A 107 20.95 6.69 7.96
C LEU A 107 22.37 6.90 7.40
N LEU A 108 23.13 5.81 7.26
CA LEU A 108 24.50 5.83 6.71
C LEU A 108 24.53 6.27 5.24
N ARG A 109 23.63 5.75 4.39
CA ARG A 109 23.57 6.10 2.96
C ARG A 109 23.16 7.56 2.75
N MET A 110 22.15 8.03 3.49
CA MET A 110 21.61 9.39 3.41
C MET A 110 22.47 10.43 4.16
N GLY A 111 23.45 9.99 4.97
CA GLY A 111 24.33 10.88 5.74
C GLY A 111 23.60 11.68 6.84
N VAL A 112 22.54 11.12 7.43
CA VAL A 112 21.70 11.80 8.44
C VAL A 112 21.72 11.09 9.80
N PRO A 113 21.56 11.81 10.93
CA PRO A 113 21.43 11.20 12.26
C PRO A 113 20.01 10.65 12.54
N SER A 114 19.02 11.03 11.74
CA SER A 114 17.62 10.62 11.88
C SER A 114 16.91 10.77 10.52
N VAL A 115 16.12 9.77 10.09
CA VAL A 115 15.32 9.83 8.86
C VAL A 115 14.12 10.75 9.08
N ASP A 116 13.82 11.65 8.13
CA ASP A 116 12.63 12.51 8.24
C ASP A 116 11.34 11.68 8.26
N LEU A 117 11.09 10.93 7.19
CA LEU A 117 9.98 9.99 7.08
C LEU A 117 10.50 8.65 6.60
N LEU A 118 10.26 7.60 7.39
CA LEU A 118 10.42 6.21 6.95
C LEU A 118 9.04 5.59 6.74
N GLN A 119 8.82 4.99 5.58
CA GLN A 119 7.53 4.39 5.22
C GLN A 119 7.67 2.86 5.05
N TYR A 120 6.74 2.08 5.60
CA TYR A 120 6.79 0.63 5.59
C TYR A 120 5.85 0.01 4.55
N HIS A 121 6.35 -0.96 3.78
CA HIS A 121 5.52 -1.73 2.84
C HIS A 121 5.14 -3.11 3.41
N ALA A 122 3.84 -3.37 3.54
CA ALA A 122 3.29 -4.65 3.99
C ALA A 122 2.78 -5.49 2.80
N TRP A 123 3.52 -6.54 2.42
CA TRP A 123 3.15 -7.40 1.28
C TRP A 123 1.88 -8.23 1.49
N ARG A 124 1.62 -8.67 2.73
CA ARG A 124 0.53 -9.59 3.07
C ARG A 124 -0.03 -9.21 4.44
N TYR A 125 -1.34 -9.39 4.60
CA TYR A 125 -2.02 -9.22 5.88
C TYR A 125 -2.27 -10.57 6.59
N ASP A 126 -2.42 -11.65 5.82
CA ASP A 126 -2.50 -13.02 6.32
C ASP A 126 -1.15 -13.59 6.83
N ASP A 127 -0.08 -12.79 6.84
CA ASP A 127 1.16 -13.04 7.58
C ASP A 127 1.33 -11.93 8.64
N PRO A 128 1.18 -12.22 9.95
CA PRO A 128 1.23 -11.21 11.00
C PRO A 128 2.62 -10.56 11.18
N SER A 129 3.64 -10.96 10.41
CA SER A 129 4.97 -10.35 10.47
C SER A 129 4.97 -8.83 10.23
N TYR A 130 4.02 -8.31 9.45
CA TYR A 130 3.91 -6.87 9.18
C TYR A 130 3.70 -6.04 10.47
N LEU A 131 2.95 -6.58 11.44
CA LEU A 131 2.69 -5.97 12.74
C LEU A 131 3.96 -5.94 13.61
N THR A 132 4.73 -7.02 13.59
CA THR A 132 6.01 -7.12 14.32
C THR A 132 7.08 -6.20 13.72
N ASN A 133 7.19 -6.15 12.40
CA ASN A 133 8.09 -5.24 11.70
C ASN A 133 7.72 -3.76 11.97
N LEU A 134 6.43 -3.40 11.91
CA LEU A 134 5.93 -2.07 12.27
C LEU A 134 6.22 -1.67 13.73
N TYR A 135 6.08 -2.60 14.67
CA TYR A 135 6.38 -2.33 16.07
C TYR A 135 7.87 -1.99 16.28
N HIS A 136 8.78 -2.72 15.65
CA HIS A 136 10.22 -2.41 15.73
C HIS A 136 10.55 -1.05 15.09
N LEU A 137 9.86 -0.65 14.02
CA LEU A 137 9.98 0.71 13.49
C LEU A 137 9.49 1.77 14.50
N ALA A 138 8.42 1.50 15.25
CA ALA A 138 7.95 2.39 16.31
C ALA A 138 8.93 2.46 17.51
N GLU A 139 9.67 1.38 17.80
CA GLU A 139 10.80 1.41 18.76
C GLU A 139 11.93 2.31 18.25
N LEU A 140 12.30 2.19 16.97
CA LEU A 140 13.36 2.99 16.35
C LEU A 140 12.95 4.47 16.18
N GLN A 141 11.66 4.77 16.04
CA GLN A 141 11.10 6.12 16.11
C GLN A 141 11.18 6.68 17.54
N ARG A 142 10.80 5.90 18.57
CA ARG A 142 10.96 6.28 19.99
C ARG A 142 12.43 6.49 20.37
N ALA A 143 13.35 5.77 19.73
CA ALA A 143 14.79 5.95 19.87
C ALA A 143 15.38 7.13 19.04
N GLY A 144 14.54 7.89 18.32
CA GLY A 144 14.93 9.08 17.57
C GLY A 144 15.63 8.83 16.22
N LYS A 145 15.80 7.57 15.79
CA LYS A 145 16.39 7.24 14.46
C LYS A 145 15.45 7.56 13.30
N ILE A 146 14.16 7.70 13.57
CA ILE A 146 13.11 8.08 12.63
C ILE A 146 12.32 9.23 13.28
N LYS A 147 12.05 10.32 12.56
CA LYS A 147 11.22 11.43 13.07
C LYS A 147 9.74 11.10 12.93
N GLN A 148 9.30 10.72 11.73
CA GLN A 148 7.95 10.25 11.42
C GLN A 148 7.95 8.85 10.79
N LEU A 149 6.99 8.03 11.21
CA LEU A 149 6.73 6.70 10.66
C LEU A 149 5.48 6.77 9.76
N GLY A 150 5.53 6.12 8.61
CA GLY A 150 4.38 5.97 7.71
C GLY A 150 4.28 4.56 7.13
N VAL A 151 3.27 4.34 6.30
CA VAL A 151 3.05 3.11 5.54
C VAL A 151 2.94 3.40 4.04
N THR A 152 2.99 2.38 3.20
CA THR A 152 2.71 2.49 1.77
C THR A 152 1.84 1.34 1.28
N ASN A 153 0.93 1.66 0.35
CA ASN A 153 -0.06 0.75 -0.22
C ASN A 153 -0.94 0.09 0.85
N MET A 154 -1.26 0.79 1.94
CA MET A 154 -2.13 0.24 2.98
C MET A 154 -3.60 0.56 2.71
N ASP A 155 -4.46 -0.45 2.83
CA ASP A 155 -5.91 -0.28 2.68
C ASP A 155 -6.54 0.43 3.91
N LEU A 156 -7.78 0.89 3.78
CA LEU A 156 -8.48 1.62 4.84
C LEU A 156 -8.74 0.75 6.08
N LEU A 157 -9.05 -0.54 5.90
CA LEU A 157 -9.41 -1.44 6.99
C LEU A 157 -8.22 -1.70 7.92
N HIS A 158 -7.03 -1.88 7.36
CA HIS A 158 -5.79 -2.11 8.08
C HIS A 158 -5.21 -0.81 8.63
N LEU A 159 -5.30 0.31 7.89
CA LEU A 159 -4.87 1.61 8.40
C LEU A 159 -5.68 2.02 9.64
N ARG A 160 -7.01 1.85 9.59
CA ARG A 160 -7.91 2.01 10.75
C ARG A 160 -7.54 1.06 11.89
N MET A 161 -7.36 -0.22 11.61
CA MET A 161 -6.99 -1.20 12.63
C MET A 161 -5.69 -0.82 13.34
N LEU A 162 -4.66 -0.38 12.62
CA LEU A 162 -3.41 0.08 13.24
C LEU A 162 -3.63 1.35 14.08
N HIS A 163 -4.38 2.33 13.56
CA HIS A 163 -4.70 3.56 14.30
C HIS A 163 -5.48 3.27 15.60
N SER A 164 -6.57 2.49 15.52
CA SER A 164 -7.35 2.03 16.67
C SER A 164 -6.57 1.13 17.65
N SER A 165 -5.43 0.57 17.21
CA SER A 165 -4.47 -0.15 18.08
C SER A 165 -3.43 0.76 18.76
N GLY A 166 -3.38 2.05 18.40
CA GLY A 166 -2.43 3.02 18.94
C GLY A 166 -1.12 3.17 18.15
N TYR A 167 -1.03 2.69 16.90
CA TYR A 167 0.11 3.02 16.03
C TYR A 167 -0.01 4.46 15.52
N VAL A 168 1.00 5.28 15.80
CA VAL A 168 1.09 6.67 15.31
C VAL A 168 1.73 6.66 13.92
N LEU A 169 0.89 6.69 12.88
CA LEU A 169 1.30 6.70 11.47
C LEU A 169 1.02 8.09 10.87
N ALA A 170 2.08 8.78 10.44
CA ALA A 170 2.00 10.13 9.90
C ALA A 170 1.57 10.17 8.42
N THR A 171 1.83 9.10 7.66
CA THR A 171 1.48 9.02 6.22
C THR A 171 1.01 7.64 5.78
N ASN A 172 0.24 7.61 4.69
CA ASN A 172 0.05 6.43 3.84
C ASN A 172 0.36 6.81 2.38
N GLN A 173 1.39 6.19 1.78
CA GLN A 173 1.78 6.44 0.39
C GLN A 173 1.10 5.43 -0.55
N VAL A 174 0.15 5.89 -1.37
CA VAL A 174 -0.75 5.04 -2.18
C VAL A 174 -0.80 5.50 -3.65
N SER A 175 -1.22 4.58 -4.53
CA SER A 175 -1.51 4.90 -5.92
C SER A 175 -2.78 5.76 -6.00
N MET A 176 -2.70 6.92 -6.65
CA MET A 176 -3.84 7.81 -6.92
C MET A 176 -3.68 8.52 -8.25
N SER A 177 -4.79 8.74 -8.95
CA SER A 177 -4.95 9.47 -10.22
C SER A 177 -6.45 9.66 -10.47
N VAL A 178 -6.90 10.38 -11.51
CA VAL A 178 -8.35 10.41 -11.79
C VAL A 178 -8.90 9.08 -12.35
N LEU A 179 -8.07 8.06 -12.60
CA LEU A 179 -8.52 6.65 -12.64
C LEU A 179 -8.42 5.93 -11.31
N ASP A 180 -7.33 6.11 -10.56
CA ASP A 180 -7.14 5.37 -9.31
C ASP A 180 -7.83 6.11 -8.18
N ARG A 181 -9.15 6.04 -8.27
CA ARG A 181 -10.11 6.70 -7.41
C ARG A 181 -10.39 5.91 -6.14
N ARG A 182 -9.80 4.72 -5.95
CA ARG A 182 -10.05 3.86 -4.77
C ARG A 182 -9.85 4.61 -3.47
N ALA A 183 -8.84 5.49 -3.40
CA ALA A 183 -8.64 6.35 -2.23
C ALA A 183 -9.78 7.37 -2.00
N GLU A 184 -10.34 7.95 -3.08
CA GLU A 184 -11.45 8.91 -3.05
C GLU A 184 -12.77 8.21 -2.74
N THR A 185 -13.14 7.19 -3.50
CA THR A 185 -14.45 6.53 -3.48
C THR A 185 -14.57 5.41 -2.45
N GLY A 186 -13.45 4.85 -2.00
CA GLY A 186 -13.37 3.88 -0.89
C GLY A 186 -13.29 4.53 0.49
N GLY A 187 -13.28 5.87 0.59
CA GLY A 187 -13.28 6.60 1.86
C GLY A 187 -11.91 6.72 2.56
N LEU A 188 -10.83 6.18 1.99
CA LEU A 188 -9.48 6.30 2.54
C LEU A 188 -9.03 7.76 2.67
N ALA A 189 -9.31 8.58 1.66
CA ALA A 189 -8.99 10.01 1.63
C ALA A 189 -9.75 10.80 2.71
N GLU A 190 -11.06 10.56 2.85
CA GLU A 190 -11.90 11.15 3.89
C GLU A 190 -11.42 10.75 5.29
N TRP A 191 -11.16 9.46 5.51
CA TRP A 191 -10.68 8.96 6.80
C TRP A 191 -9.29 9.54 7.15
N CYS A 192 -8.35 9.56 6.20
CA CYS A 192 -7.03 10.15 6.40
C CYS A 192 -7.12 11.64 6.78
N ALA A 193 -7.96 12.41 6.06
CA ALA A 193 -8.22 13.82 6.35
C ALA A 193 -8.80 14.05 7.76
N ALA A 194 -9.62 13.12 8.27
CA ALA A 194 -10.26 13.20 9.57
C ALA A 194 -9.38 12.74 10.75
N ASN A 195 -8.24 12.09 10.51
CA ASN A 195 -7.41 11.43 11.54
C ASN A 195 -5.93 11.86 11.52
N ASP A 196 -5.62 13.05 11.00
CA ASP A 196 -4.25 13.62 10.89
C ASP A 196 -3.23 12.76 10.10
N VAL A 197 -3.70 11.82 9.25
CA VAL A 197 -2.84 10.96 8.41
C VAL A 197 -2.72 11.56 7.00
N ALA A 198 -1.51 11.88 6.57
CA ALA A 198 -1.27 12.47 5.25
C ALA A 198 -1.19 11.43 4.13
N LEU A 199 -2.02 11.54 3.09
CA LEU A 199 -1.84 10.76 1.86
C LEU A 199 -0.72 11.35 1.00
N LEU A 200 0.21 10.47 0.58
CA LEU A 200 1.24 10.77 -0.42
C LEU A 200 0.90 10.00 -1.69
N ALA A 201 0.43 10.71 -2.72
CA ALA A 201 -0.11 10.12 -3.93
C ALA A 201 0.99 9.87 -4.97
N TYR A 202 1.30 8.60 -5.28
CA TYR A 202 2.15 8.26 -6.43
C TYR A 202 1.29 7.83 -7.64
N GLY A 203 1.92 7.78 -8.82
CA GLY A 203 1.26 7.28 -10.03
C GLY A 203 0.32 8.27 -10.72
N THR A 204 0.22 9.51 -10.22
CA THR A 204 -0.72 10.53 -10.70
C THR A 204 -0.64 10.86 -12.19
N LEU A 205 0.56 10.77 -12.80
CA LEU A 205 0.83 10.94 -14.24
C LEU A 205 0.93 9.62 -15.02
N LEU A 206 0.74 8.48 -14.34
CA LEU A 206 0.66 7.14 -14.94
C LEU A 206 1.85 6.82 -15.85
N GLY A 207 3.07 7.01 -15.34
CA GLY A 207 4.30 6.80 -16.12
C GLY A 207 4.51 7.79 -17.27
N GLY A 208 3.74 8.87 -17.34
CA GLY A 208 3.79 9.89 -18.40
C GLY A 208 2.78 9.68 -19.53
N PHE A 209 1.84 8.74 -19.39
CA PHE A 209 0.75 8.57 -20.35
C PHE A 209 -0.25 9.74 -20.33
N ILE A 210 -0.43 10.39 -19.17
CA ILE A 210 -1.19 11.64 -19.07
C ILE A 210 -0.27 12.79 -19.50
N SER A 211 -0.06 12.91 -20.81
CA SER A 211 0.69 14.01 -21.41
C SER A 211 0.25 14.24 -22.85
N GLU A 212 0.48 15.45 -23.37
CA GLU A 212 0.14 15.84 -24.74
C GLU A 212 0.72 14.90 -25.80
N LYS A 213 1.83 14.22 -25.49
CA LYS A 213 2.46 13.18 -26.32
C LYS A 213 1.49 12.09 -26.79
N TRP A 214 0.46 11.77 -25.99
CA TRP A 214 -0.50 10.71 -26.28
C TRP A 214 -1.86 11.21 -26.77
N LEU A 215 -2.07 12.53 -26.83
CA LEU A 215 -3.35 13.12 -27.23
C LEU A 215 -3.61 12.86 -28.73
N GLY A 216 -4.68 12.13 -29.03
CA GLY A 216 -5.03 11.73 -30.40
C GLY A 216 -4.11 10.65 -31.01
N VAL A 217 -3.22 10.05 -30.22
CA VAL A 217 -2.35 8.95 -30.65
C VAL A 217 -3.06 7.62 -30.41
N ALA A 218 -2.87 6.65 -31.32
CA ALA A 218 -3.39 5.31 -31.16
C ALA A 218 -2.76 4.59 -29.94
N GLU A 219 -3.52 3.69 -29.32
CA GLU A 219 -3.08 2.91 -28.17
C GLU A 219 -1.77 2.15 -28.46
N PRO A 220 -0.72 2.31 -27.63
CA PRO A 220 0.53 1.58 -27.81
C PRO A 220 0.39 0.13 -27.39
N LYS A 221 0.96 -0.77 -28.20
CA LYS A 221 1.09 -2.19 -27.87
C LYS A 221 2.20 -2.44 -26.84
N ASP A 222 2.16 -3.58 -26.18
CA ASP A 222 3.12 -3.97 -25.14
C ASP A 222 4.58 -3.95 -25.60
N GLU A 223 4.87 -4.25 -26.87
CA GLU A 223 6.24 -4.20 -27.42
C GLU A 223 6.77 -2.77 -27.56
N GLN A 224 5.90 -1.76 -27.48
CA GLN A 224 6.22 -0.33 -27.56
C GLN A 224 6.43 0.31 -26.17
N LEU A 225 6.15 -0.44 -25.08
CA LEU A 225 6.26 0.05 -23.70
C LEU A 225 7.71 -0.09 -23.18
N SER A 226 8.52 0.93 -23.46
CA SER A 226 9.98 0.90 -23.25
C SER A 226 10.47 0.79 -21.81
N ASN A 227 9.62 0.95 -20.79
CA ASN A 227 10.03 0.90 -19.39
C ASN A 227 8.95 0.34 -18.44
N TRP A 228 9.37 -0.01 -17.23
CA TRP A 228 8.55 -0.63 -16.19
C TRP A 228 7.38 0.24 -15.72
N SER A 229 7.54 1.57 -15.70
CA SER A 229 6.44 2.48 -15.36
C SER A 229 5.35 2.43 -16.45
N LEU A 230 5.71 2.52 -17.73
CA LEU A 230 4.74 2.39 -18.83
C LEU A 230 4.03 1.03 -18.79
N LYS A 231 4.74 -0.07 -18.51
CA LYS A 231 4.14 -1.41 -18.39
C LYS A 231 3.18 -1.54 -17.20
N LYS A 232 3.58 -1.08 -16.00
CA LYS A 232 2.67 -1.02 -14.84
C LYS A 232 1.44 -0.18 -15.19
N TYR A 233 1.65 1.06 -15.61
CA TYR A 233 0.57 2.02 -15.72
C TYR A 233 -0.32 1.83 -16.94
N LYS A 234 0.09 1.14 -18.03
CA LYS A 234 -0.84 0.74 -19.11
C LYS A 234 -2.07 0.01 -18.55
N ARG A 235 -1.85 -0.93 -17.64
CA ARG A 235 -2.90 -1.71 -16.95
C ARG A 235 -3.79 -0.86 -16.04
N PHE A 236 -3.29 0.27 -15.57
CA PHE A 236 -4.10 1.29 -14.90
C PHE A 236 -4.92 2.10 -15.92
N ILE A 237 -4.31 2.53 -17.04
CA ILE A 237 -4.88 3.43 -18.06
C ILE A 237 -6.02 2.83 -18.85
N ASP A 238 -6.07 1.50 -18.94
CA ASP A 238 -7.24 0.74 -19.34
C ASP A 238 -8.50 1.06 -18.47
N ASN A 239 -8.35 1.94 -17.46
CA ASN A 239 -9.36 2.47 -16.55
C ASN A 239 -9.33 4.06 -16.35
N SER A 240 -8.48 4.85 -17.07
CA SER A 240 -8.37 6.36 -17.33
C SER A 240 -8.88 7.50 -16.34
N VAL A 241 -8.24 8.63 -15.91
CA VAL A 241 -7.08 9.49 -16.34
C VAL A 241 -6.25 10.23 -15.17
N ALA A 242 -6.31 11.58 -14.97
CA ALA A 242 -5.21 12.61 -14.67
C ALA A 242 -4.71 13.03 -13.23
N THR A 243 -3.99 14.19 -13.09
CA THR A 243 -3.19 14.65 -11.89
C THR A 243 -3.70 15.84 -11.02
N ARG A 244 -3.94 17.09 -11.51
CA ARG A 244 -4.19 18.26 -10.59
C ARG A 244 -5.37 18.02 -9.64
N HIS A 245 -6.39 17.34 -10.14
CA HIS A 245 -7.51 16.82 -9.35
C HIS A 245 -7.07 16.10 -8.07
N VAL A 246 -6.02 15.27 -8.13
CA VAL A 246 -5.46 14.56 -6.97
C VAL A 246 -4.92 15.51 -5.89
N LEU A 247 -4.35 16.66 -6.28
CA LEU A 247 -3.90 17.69 -5.33
C LEU A 247 -5.05 18.41 -4.62
N ASP A 248 -6.29 18.27 -5.11
CA ASP A 248 -7.47 18.88 -4.53
C ASP A 248 -8.32 17.88 -3.71
N ILE A 249 -7.96 16.58 -3.72
CA ILE A 249 -8.65 15.55 -2.92
C ILE A 249 -8.30 15.76 -1.43
N PRO A 250 -9.30 15.81 -0.52
CA PRO A 250 -9.07 15.90 0.93
C PRO A 250 -8.11 14.83 1.44
N GLY A 251 -7.23 15.18 2.39
CA GLY A 251 -6.22 14.27 2.93
C GLY A 251 -4.98 14.08 2.05
N VAL A 252 -4.98 14.48 0.78
CA VAL A 252 -3.76 14.49 -0.06
C VAL A 252 -2.85 15.64 0.36
N ALA A 253 -1.75 15.27 1.01
CA ALA A 253 -0.69 16.18 1.43
C ALA A 253 0.24 16.54 0.26
N SER A 254 0.50 15.61 -0.65
CA SER A 254 1.43 15.82 -1.77
C SER A 254 1.29 14.74 -2.86
N VAL A 255 1.69 15.06 -4.09
CA VAL A 255 1.84 14.10 -5.20
C VAL A 255 3.32 13.84 -5.51
N ILE A 256 3.69 12.58 -5.74
CA ILE A 256 5.05 12.15 -6.06
C ILE A 256 5.18 11.97 -7.57
N VAL A 257 5.99 12.82 -8.21
CA VAL A 257 6.26 12.76 -9.66
C VAL A 257 7.66 12.23 -9.95
N GLY A 258 7.81 11.53 -11.07
CA GLY A 258 9.09 10.92 -11.45
C GLY A 258 10.11 11.97 -11.89
N SER A 259 11.24 12.04 -11.18
CA SER A 259 12.34 12.95 -11.50
C SER A 259 13.27 12.39 -12.57
N ARG A 260 13.78 13.27 -13.45
CA ARG A 260 14.91 12.95 -14.34
C ARG A 260 16.21 13.52 -13.74
N LEU A 261 16.75 12.86 -12.72
CA LEU A 261 18.11 13.17 -12.23
C LEU A 261 19.13 12.49 -13.16
N ALA A 262 19.77 13.32 -13.99
CA ALA A 262 20.58 12.96 -15.16
C ALA A 262 19.81 12.18 -16.27
N PRO A 263 19.93 12.56 -17.56
CA PRO A 263 19.38 11.75 -18.65
C PRO A 263 20.26 10.51 -18.88
N SER A 264 19.65 9.32 -18.91
CA SER A 264 20.32 8.12 -19.41
C SER A 264 20.43 8.15 -20.94
N GLU A 265 21.50 7.58 -21.48
CA GLU A 265 21.73 7.46 -22.94
C GLU A 265 20.78 6.46 -23.63
N SER A 266 19.75 5.97 -22.92
CA SER A 266 18.83 4.91 -23.32
C SER A 266 17.48 5.40 -23.86
N ASP A 267 17.17 6.71 -23.76
CA ASP A 267 16.09 7.31 -24.56
C ASP A 267 16.55 7.35 -26.04
N GLY A 268 16.13 6.33 -26.82
CA GLY A 268 16.68 5.95 -28.13
C GLY A 268 16.42 6.91 -29.31
N SER A 269 16.58 8.22 -29.13
CA SER A 269 16.54 9.22 -30.20
C SER A 269 17.50 10.38 -29.91
N ALA A 270 18.30 10.75 -30.92
CA ALA A 270 19.30 11.83 -30.89
C ALA A 270 20.53 11.59 -29.98
N SER A 271 21.49 10.83 -30.52
CA SER A 271 22.89 10.91 -30.10
C SER A 271 23.43 12.33 -30.31
N ILE A 272 23.55 13.12 -29.24
CA ILE A 272 24.14 14.47 -29.28
C ILE A 272 25.43 14.46 -28.46
N SER A 273 26.55 14.70 -29.15
CA SER A 273 27.89 14.71 -28.55
C SER A 273 28.07 15.86 -27.53
N ALA A 274 29.08 15.72 -26.68
CA ALA A 274 29.34 16.53 -25.49
C ALA A 274 29.11 18.05 -25.67
N SER A 275 28.01 18.54 -25.11
CA SER A 275 27.75 19.95 -24.84
C SER A 275 27.13 20.10 -23.46
N THR A 276 27.70 20.94 -22.61
CA THR A 276 27.20 21.16 -21.24
C THR A 276 25.87 21.88 -21.19
N THR A 277 25.46 22.53 -22.30
CA THR A 277 24.28 23.41 -22.37
C THR A 277 22.97 22.67 -22.61
N THR A 278 23.00 21.45 -23.18
CA THR A 278 21.77 20.69 -23.48
C THR A 278 21.28 19.86 -22.29
N LYS A 279 22.16 19.46 -21.38
CA LYS A 279 21.82 18.60 -20.22
C LYS A 279 20.97 19.31 -19.17
N THR A 280 21.13 20.62 -18.97
CA THR A 280 20.29 21.42 -18.06
C THR A 280 18.93 21.73 -18.69
N GLN A 281 18.86 21.89 -20.01
CA GLN A 281 17.67 22.34 -20.71
C GLN A 281 16.50 21.34 -20.60
N THR A 282 16.78 20.03 -20.66
CA THR A 282 15.77 18.97 -20.53
C THR A 282 15.26 18.78 -19.09
N THR A 283 16.11 18.94 -18.08
CA THR A 283 15.67 18.91 -16.67
C THR A 283 14.72 20.06 -16.38
N ASN A 284 15.08 21.28 -16.79
CA ASN A 284 14.26 22.48 -16.58
C ASN A 284 12.87 22.33 -17.25
N THR A 285 12.77 21.80 -18.48
CA THR A 285 11.46 21.53 -19.11
C THR A 285 10.58 20.59 -18.28
N TYR A 286 11.16 19.57 -17.63
CA TYR A 286 10.39 18.68 -16.73
C TYR A 286 10.01 19.34 -15.40
N ILE A 287 10.86 20.21 -14.86
CA ILE A 287 10.56 20.99 -13.66
C ILE A 287 9.41 21.97 -13.95
N ASP A 288 9.52 22.77 -15.01
CA ASP A 288 8.51 23.73 -15.45
C ASP A 288 7.15 23.06 -15.74
N ALA A 289 7.15 21.93 -16.45
CA ALA A 289 5.93 21.18 -16.77
C ALA A 289 5.22 20.61 -15.53
N ASN A 290 5.97 20.16 -14.52
CA ASN A 290 5.37 19.72 -13.26
C ASN A 290 4.87 20.92 -12.42
N LEU A 291 5.59 22.04 -12.42
CA LEU A 291 5.22 23.26 -11.68
C LEU A 291 4.03 24.01 -12.30
N ALA A 292 3.68 23.74 -13.56
CA ALA A 292 2.44 24.20 -14.16
C ALA A 292 1.19 23.77 -13.37
N ALA A 293 1.24 22.70 -12.57
CA ALA A 293 0.15 22.31 -11.67
C ALA A 293 -0.15 23.35 -10.55
N PHE A 294 0.67 24.40 -10.41
CA PHE A 294 0.49 25.50 -9.46
C PHE A 294 0.20 26.86 -10.15
N THR A 295 -0.02 26.89 -11.47
CA THR A 295 -0.42 28.13 -12.19
C THR A 295 -1.92 28.28 -12.37
N PHE A 296 -2.72 27.27 -12.03
CA PHE A 296 -4.17 27.23 -12.17
C PHE A 296 -4.84 26.44 -11.02
N THR A 297 -6.15 26.63 -10.88
CA THR A 297 -7.03 25.92 -9.94
C THR A 297 -8.22 25.36 -10.72
N LEU A 298 -8.67 24.15 -10.41
CA LEU A 298 -9.86 23.56 -11.04
C LEU A 298 -11.14 24.15 -10.41
N ASP A 299 -12.09 24.61 -11.22
CA ASP A 299 -13.41 25.06 -10.76
C ASP A 299 -14.47 23.94 -10.81
N GLU A 300 -15.74 24.27 -10.57
CA GLU A 300 -16.86 23.30 -10.58
C GLU A 300 -17.25 22.83 -11.99
N ASP A 301 -16.87 23.56 -13.03
CA ASP A 301 -17.05 23.17 -14.43
C ASP A 301 -15.92 22.24 -14.87
N ASP A 302 -14.68 22.52 -14.48
CA ASP A 302 -13.54 21.60 -14.63
C ASP A 302 -13.78 20.26 -13.91
N ARG A 303 -14.18 20.32 -12.62
CA ARG A 303 -14.45 19.13 -11.81
C ARG A 303 -15.58 18.29 -12.40
N ARG A 304 -16.62 18.94 -12.93
CA ARG A 304 -17.71 18.28 -13.63
C ARG A 304 -17.24 17.64 -14.93
N ALA A 305 -16.45 18.32 -15.75
CA ALA A 305 -15.90 17.77 -16.99
C ALA A 305 -15.02 16.52 -16.74
N ILE A 306 -14.20 16.54 -15.69
CA ILE A 306 -13.42 15.38 -15.24
C ILE A 306 -14.35 14.23 -14.83
N LYS A 307 -15.39 14.52 -14.04
CA LYS A 307 -16.36 13.53 -13.56
C LYS A 307 -17.24 12.93 -14.67
N ASP A 308 -17.64 13.73 -15.64
CA ASP A 308 -18.41 13.29 -16.79
C ASP A 308 -17.56 12.38 -17.70
N ALA A 309 -16.25 12.64 -17.82
CA ALA A 309 -15.31 11.73 -18.46
C ALA A 309 -15.09 10.43 -17.66
N GLN A 310 -14.97 10.50 -16.32
CA GLN A 310 -14.92 9.33 -15.44
C GLN A 310 -16.19 8.46 -15.55
N GLY A 311 -17.36 9.06 -15.80
CA GLY A 311 -18.65 8.37 -15.88
C GLY A 311 -18.76 7.32 -17.01
N GLY A 312 -17.87 7.34 -17.99
CA GLY A 312 -17.79 6.33 -19.06
C GLY A 312 -16.92 5.12 -18.75
N LEU A 313 -16.31 5.06 -17.56
CA LEU A 313 -15.21 4.15 -17.23
C LEU A 313 -15.57 3.18 -16.09
N SER A 314 -14.73 2.16 -15.88
CA SER A 314 -14.89 1.21 -14.78
C SER A 314 -13.88 1.52 -13.67
N ASP A 315 -14.37 1.72 -12.45
CA ASP A 315 -13.50 1.87 -11.27
C ASP A 315 -12.65 0.60 -11.05
N LEU A 316 -11.40 0.78 -10.63
CA LEU A 316 -10.51 -0.33 -10.26
C LEU A 316 -11.11 -1.12 -9.07
N PRO A 317 -11.02 -2.47 -9.08
CA PRO A 317 -11.54 -3.30 -7.99
C PRO A 317 -10.69 -3.18 -6.72
N GLY A 318 -11.33 -3.41 -5.56
CA GLY A 318 -10.67 -3.41 -4.25
C GLY A 318 -10.37 -2.01 -3.71
N ASP A 319 -9.48 -1.97 -2.73
CA ASP A 319 -8.98 -0.78 -2.03
C ASP A 319 -7.50 -0.52 -2.39
N CYS A 320 -6.92 0.60 -1.96
CA CYS A 320 -5.54 0.98 -2.24
C CYS A 320 -4.52 -0.06 -1.75
N GLY A 321 -3.64 -0.49 -2.64
CA GLY A 321 -2.64 -1.51 -2.38
C GLY A 321 -3.12 -2.94 -2.64
N ASP A 322 -4.41 -3.17 -2.92
CA ASP A 322 -4.89 -4.49 -3.35
C ASP A 322 -4.21 -4.94 -4.65
N GLU A 323 -3.71 -4.02 -5.47
CA GLU A 323 -2.92 -4.33 -6.67
C GLU A 323 -1.59 -5.07 -6.40
N TYR A 324 -1.16 -5.12 -5.13
CA TYR A 324 0.01 -5.87 -4.64
C TYR A 324 -0.38 -7.14 -3.84
N ARG A 325 -1.68 -7.42 -3.65
CA ARG A 325 -2.15 -8.47 -2.72
C ARG A 325 -3.22 -9.41 -3.28
N TYR A 326 -4.04 -8.92 -4.20
CA TYR A 326 -5.17 -9.65 -4.78
C TYR A 326 -5.18 -9.50 -6.31
N PRO A 327 -5.63 -10.52 -7.06
CA PRO A 327 -5.78 -10.41 -8.50
C PRO A 327 -6.96 -9.47 -8.87
N PRO A 328 -6.87 -8.69 -9.96
CA PRO A 328 -5.74 -8.59 -10.89
C PRO A 328 -4.59 -7.74 -10.31
N TYR A 329 -3.37 -8.30 -10.28
CA TYR A 329 -2.20 -7.57 -9.80
C TYR A 329 -1.79 -6.51 -10.82
N LEU A 330 -1.78 -5.24 -10.42
CA LEU A 330 -1.37 -4.11 -11.27
C LEU A 330 0.11 -3.80 -11.05
N THR A 331 0.95 -4.83 -11.07
CA THR A 331 2.42 -4.72 -11.05
C THR A 331 2.97 -4.58 -12.47
N ALA A 332 4.30 -4.60 -12.63
CA ALA A 332 4.94 -4.60 -13.96
C ALA A 332 4.90 -5.98 -14.64
N SER A 333 5.12 -7.09 -13.92
CA SER A 333 4.89 -8.45 -14.43
C SER A 333 3.41 -8.76 -14.69
N GLY A 334 2.54 -8.44 -13.72
CA GLY A 334 1.13 -8.87 -13.67
C GLY A 334 0.88 -9.94 -12.58
N ASP A 335 1.90 -10.19 -11.77
CA ASP A 335 1.92 -11.05 -10.59
C ASP A 335 2.86 -10.44 -9.53
N LEU A 336 3.36 -11.24 -8.59
CA LEU A 336 4.34 -10.81 -7.57
C LEU A 336 5.74 -11.41 -7.80
N GLY A 337 6.05 -11.98 -8.97
CA GLY A 337 7.32 -12.63 -9.28
C GLY A 337 8.53 -11.69 -9.26
N ASP A 338 8.34 -10.43 -9.64
CA ASP A 338 9.35 -9.37 -9.55
C ASP A 338 9.59 -8.86 -8.11
N HIS A 339 8.83 -9.37 -7.13
CA HIS A 339 8.74 -8.83 -5.78
C HIS A 339 8.95 -9.87 -4.67
N LEU A 340 8.56 -11.13 -4.92
CA LEU A 340 8.73 -12.26 -4.02
C LEU A 340 9.68 -13.28 -4.64
N ALA A 341 10.67 -13.77 -3.90
CA ALA A 341 11.69 -14.63 -4.52
C ALA A 341 11.17 -16.05 -4.76
N GLU A 342 11.71 -16.71 -5.78
CA GLU A 342 11.35 -18.07 -6.16
C GLU A 342 11.35 -19.06 -4.99
N ALA A 343 12.34 -18.97 -4.09
CA ALA A 343 12.46 -19.80 -2.89
C ALA A 343 11.29 -19.62 -1.91
N ASP A 344 10.82 -18.39 -1.73
CA ASP A 344 9.69 -18.07 -0.84
C ASP A 344 8.39 -18.69 -1.41
N THR A 345 8.26 -18.69 -2.73
CA THR A 345 7.15 -19.37 -3.44
C THR A 345 7.30 -20.90 -3.50
N ALA A 346 8.54 -21.42 -3.45
CA ALA A 346 8.81 -22.86 -3.49
C ALA A 346 8.36 -23.54 -2.19
N ALA A 347 8.77 -23.01 -1.03
CA ALA A 347 8.33 -23.53 0.27
C ALA A 347 6.81 -23.53 0.43
N GLN A 348 6.12 -22.55 -0.16
CA GLN A 348 4.66 -22.48 -0.19
C GLN A 348 4.03 -23.55 -1.09
N ARG A 349 4.61 -23.81 -2.27
CA ARG A 349 4.20 -24.93 -3.15
C ARG A 349 4.42 -26.29 -2.49
N ASP A 350 5.56 -26.49 -1.84
CA ASP A 350 5.91 -27.76 -1.19
C ASP A 350 4.97 -28.04 -0.01
N MET A 351 4.67 -27.03 0.81
CA MET A 351 3.66 -27.12 1.88
C MET A 351 2.27 -27.46 1.32
N ALA A 352 1.82 -26.78 0.27
CA ALA A 352 0.54 -27.08 -0.37
C ALA A 352 0.49 -28.50 -0.96
N ALA A 353 1.60 -28.96 -1.58
CA ALA A 353 1.71 -30.31 -2.11
C ALA A 353 1.66 -31.38 -1.00
N GLN A 354 2.27 -31.12 0.16
CA GLN A 354 2.23 -32.00 1.33
C GLN A 354 0.82 -32.08 1.93
N VAL A 355 0.14 -30.94 2.09
CA VAL A 355 -1.26 -30.85 2.53
C VAL A 355 -2.15 -31.69 1.60
N GLU A 356 -2.06 -31.45 0.29
CA GLU A 356 -2.83 -32.18 -0.71
C GLU A 356 -2.48 -33.68 -0.78
N GLN A 357 -1.25 -34.07 -0.47
CA GLN A 357 -0.88 -35.48 -0.32
C GLN A 357 -1.54 -36.11 0.90
N THR A 358 -1.45 -35.47 2.07
CA THR A 358 -2.07 -35.96 3.31
C THR A 358 -3.58 -36.15 3.14
N ILE A 359 -4.25 -35.22 2.45
CA ILE A 359 -5.68 -35.32 2.16
C ILE A 359 -5.99 -36.49 1.18
N ARG A 360 -5.20 -36.68 0.11
CA ARG A 360 -5.35 -37.83 -0.81
C ARG A 360 -5.13 -39.18 -0.14
N GLU A 361 -4.29 -39.24 0.89
CA GLU A 361 -4.02 -40.45 1.68
C GLU A 361 -5.11 -40.72 2.75
N GLY A 362 -6.18 -39.92 2.79
CA GLY A 362 -7.28 -40.05 3.76
C GLY A 362 -6.95 -39.46 5.15
N GLY A 363 -5.89 -38.66 5.23
CA GLY A 363 -5.43 -38.02 6.45
C GLY A 363 -6.20 -36.75 6.83
N ARG A 364 -5.74 -36.15 7.93
CA ARG A 364 -6.29 -34.92 8.55
C ARG A 364 -5.18 -33.89 8.59
N VAL A 365 -5.45 -32.66 8.16
CA VAL A 365 -4.50 -31.55 8.20
C VAL A 365 -4.96 -30.55 9.26
N GLU A 366 -4.10 -30.24 10.23
CA GLU A 366 -4.39 -29.33 11.34
C GLU A 366 -3.41 -28.16 11.35
N LYS A 367 -3.93 -26.96 11.63
CA LYS A 367 -3.14 -25.73 11.78
C LYS A 367 -3.30 -25.18 13.20
N SER A 368 -2.21 -25.10 13.96
CA SER A 368 -2.15 -24.26 15.17
C SER A 368 -1.93 -22.80 14.80
N SER A 369 -2.51 -21.85 15.54
CA SER A 369 -2.18 -20.42 15.42
C SER A 369 -1.14 -19.92 16.43
N GLY A 370 -0.48 -20.83 17.15
CA GLY A 370 0.49 -20.47 18.20
C GLY A 370 -0.14 -19.88 19.47
N SER A 371 -1.47 -19.93 19.58
CA SER A 371 -2.19 -19.47 20.77
C SER A 371 -1.82 -20.34 21.98
N PRO A 372 -1.45 -19.76 23.14
CA PRO A 372 -1.12 -20.55 24.33
C PRO A 372 -2.31 -21.37 24.86
N TRP A 373 -3.54 -21.02 24.45
CA TRP A 373 -4.76 -21.71 24.84
C TRP A 373 -5.06 -22.97 24.00
N GLU A 374 -4.51 -23.09 22.78
CA GLU A 374 -4.73 -24.26 21.92
C GLU A 374 -4.33 -25.60 22.58
N PRO A 375 -3.11 -25.76 23.14
CA PRO A 375 -2.74 -26.99 23.87
C PRO A 375 -3.42 -27.16 25.23
N VAL A 376 -3.99 -26.09 25.82
CA VAL A 376 -4.66 -26.13 27.13
C VAL A 376 -6.14 -26.53 27.00
N ALA A 377 -6.82 -26.02 25.99
CA ALA A 377 -8.24 -26.29 25.71
C ALA A 377 -8.45 -27.42 24.68
N GLY A 378 -7.38 -27.94 24.07
CA GLY A 378 -7.44 -29.12 23.19
C GLY A 378 -8.01 -28.84 21.80
N TYR A 379 -7.67 -27.69 21.20
CA TYR A 379 -8.13 -27.31 19.86
C TYR A 379 -6.98 -26.81 18.97
N CYS A 380 -7.21 -26.78 17.66
CA CYS A 380 -6.36 -26.15 16.66
C CYS A 380 -7.15 -25.05 15.92
N ARG A 381 -6.46 -24.06 15.33
CA ARG A 381 -7.08 -22.91 14.67
C ARG A 381 -7.93 -23.32 13.47
N ALA A 382 -7.45 -24.26 12.65
CA ALA A 382 -8.21 -24.81 11.54
C ALA A 382 -7.87 -26.29 11.31
N VAL A 383 -8.82 -27.01 10.73
CA VAL A 383 -8.67 -28.40 10.35
C VAL A 383 -9.40 -28.70 9.04
N ARG A 384 -8.78 -29.54 8.20
CA ARG A 384 -9.33 -30.05 6.93
C ARG A 384 -9.30 -31.57 6.90
N ILE A 385 -10.39 -32.15 6.39
CA ILE A 385 -10.54 -33.58 6.10
C ILE A 385 -11.26 -33.68 4.75
N GLY A 386 -10.61 -34.25 3.74
CA GLY A 386 -11.12 -34.22 2.36
C GLY A 386 -11.13 -32.80 1.79
N ASP A 387 -12.25 -32.42 1.18
CA ASP A 387 -12.58 -31.09 0.68
C ASP A 387 -13.08 -30.13 1.78
N HIS A 388 -13.71 -30.66 2.84
CA HIS A 388 -14.24 -29.86 3.94
C HIS A 388 -13.15 -29.31 4.88
N PHE A 389 -13.26 -28.01 5.22
CA PHE A 389 -12.48 -27.38 6.29
C PHE A 389 -13.35 -26.58 7.26
N VAL A 390 -12.88 -26.47 8.51
CA VAL A 390 -13.45 -25.59 9.54
C VAL A 390 -12.35 -24.80 10.24
N VAL A 391 -12.66 -23.57 10.61
CA VAL A 391 -11.82 -22.64 11.37
C VAL A 391 -12.52 -22.34 12.70
N ALA A 392 -11.81 -22.58 13.81
CA ALA A 392 -12.32 -22.36 15.16
C ALA A 392 -12.65 -20.87 15.41
N GLY A 393 -13.51 -20.60 16.39
CA GLY A 393 -13.85 -19.25 16.84
C GLY A 393 -12.61 -18.37 17.01
N THR A 394 -12.54 -17.32 16.20
CA THR A 394 -11.36 -16.48 16.02
C THR A 394 -11.64 -15.08 16.51
N THR A 395 -10.89 -14.70 17.55
CA THR A 395 -10.82 -13.36 18.12
C THR A 395 -9.54 -12.67 17.67
N THR A 396 -9.55 -11.33 17.68
CA THR A 396 -8.32 -10.52 17.63
C THR A 396 -7.44 -10.84 18.84
N ARG A 397 -6.15 -10.51 18.78
CA ARG A 397 -5.18 -10.77 19.87
C ARG A 397 -4.43 -9.51 20.24
N ALA A 398 -3.99 -9.45 21.51
CA ALA A 398 -2.91 -8.54 21.88
C ALA A 398 -1.66 -8.93 21.08
N HIS A 399 -0.97 -7.94 20.50
CA HIS A 399 0.22 -8.23 19.71
C HIS A 399 1.39 -8.59 20.66
N PRO A 400 2.24 -9.61 20.36
CA PRO A 400 3.30 -10.06 21.27
C PRO A 400 4.32 -9.00 21.71
N SER A 401 4.33 -7.84 21.04
CA SER A 401 5.18 -6.70 21.36
C SER A 401 4.61 -5.71 22.39
N GLY A 402 3.47 -6.00 23.00
CA GLY A 402 2.86 -5.12 24.02
C GLY A 402 2.04 -3.96 23.46
N VAL A 403 1.80 -3.90 22.15
CA VAL A 403 0.60 -3.23 21.62
C VAL A 403 -0.62 -4.03 22.10
N GLY A 404 -1.68 -3.33 22.53
CA GLY A 404 -2.88 -3.94 23.09
C GLY A 404 -3.68 -4.78 22.09
N VAL A 405 -4.94 -5.06 22.43
CA VAL A 405 -5.89 -5.74 21.53
C VAL A 405 -5.96 -4.99 20.20
N LEU A 406 -5.59 -5.66 19.10
CA LEU A 406 -5.57 -5.03 17.78
C LEU A 406 -7.00 -4.66 17.34
N GLY A 407 -7.18 -3.40 16.95
CA GLY A 407 -8.49 -2.77 16.70
C GLY A 407 -9.10 -2.05 17.92
N GLY A 408 -8.47 -2.13 19.10
CA GLY A 408 -8.85 -1.34 20.28
C GLY A 408 -10.31 -1.56 20.70
N THR A 409 -11.08 -0.48 20.83
CA THR A 409 -12.50 -0.49 21.24
C THR A 409 -13.51 -0.61 20.08
N SER A 410 -13.01 -0.83 18.86
CA SER A 410 -13.81 -0.89 17.63
C SER A 410 -13.93 -2.34 17.15
N ALA A 411 -15.11 -2.94 17.32
CA ALA A 411 -15.37 -4.31 16.89
C ALA A 411 -15.17 -4.49 15.37
N ALA A 412 -15.44 -3.45 14.57
CA ALA A 412 -15.15 -3.44 13.15
C ALA A 412 -13.64 -3.58 12.89
N ASP A 413 -12.81 -2.79 13.56
CA ASP A 413 -11.36 -2.81 13.36
C ASP A 413 -10.73 -4.10 13.94
N GLN A 414 -11.29 -4.65 15.02
CA GLN A 414 -10.97 -6.00 15.50
C GLN A 414 -11.32 -7.09 14.45
N THR A 415 -12.42 -6.91 13.71
CA THR A 415 -12.86 -7.86 12.67
C THR A 415 -11.86 -7.94 11.52
N THR A 416 -11.17 -6.85 11.18
CA THR A 416 -10.07 -6.85 10.21
C THR A 416 -9.00 -7.87 10.61
N ASN A 417 -8.47 -7.77 11.84
CA ASN A 417 -7.44 -8.70 12.32
C ASN A 417 -7.95 -10.14 12.49
N VAL A 418 -9.23 -10.32 12.82
CA VAL A 418 -9.85 -11.65 12.83
C VAL A 418 -9.81 -12.29 11.44
N PHE A 419 -10.08 -11.54 10.37
CA PHE A 419 -9.99 -12.07 9.01
C PHE A 419 -8.56 -12.32 8.54
N ASP A 420 -7.55 -11.57 8.98
CA ASP A 420 -6.13 -11.93 8.78
C ASP A 420 -5.81 -13.32 9.35
N ILE A 421 -6.27 -13.58 10.58
CA ILE A 421 -6.03 -14.85 11.28
C ILE A 421 -6.80 -15.99 10.61
N ILE A 422 -8.03 -15.76 10.15
CA ILE A 422 -8.81 -16.73 9.37
C ILE A 422 -8.12 -17.02 8.03
N ALA A 423 -7.67 -15.99 7.29
CA ALA A 423 -6.96 -16.17 6.03
C ALA A 423 -5.68 -17.00 6.19
N ASN A 424 -4.86 -16.72 7.21
CA ASN A 424 -3.68 -17.53 7.53
C ASN A 424 -4.06 -19.00 7.75
N ALA A 425 -5.16 -19.23 8.49
CA ALA A 425 -5.61 -20.56 8.85
C ALA A 425 -6.14 -21.36 7.64
N VAL A 426 -6.96 -20.72 6.80
CA VAL A 426 -7.53 -21.27 5.57
C VAL A 426 -6.42 -21.60 4.57
N HIS A 427 -5.51 -20.66 4.30
CA HIS A 427 -4.36 -20.90 3.41
C HIS A 427 -3.43 -22.01 3.93
N SER A 428 -3.27 -22.13 5.25
CA SER A 428 -2.43 -23.19 5.86
C SER A 428 -3.01 -24.60 5.74
N VAL A 429 -4.31 -24.76 5.47
CA VAL A 429 -4.93 -26.07 5.19
C VAL A 429 -5.15 -26.30 3.68
N GLY A 430 -4.51 -25.51 2.82
CA GLY A 430 -4.59 -25.64 1.36
C GLY A 430 -5.93 -25.22 0.76
N ALA A 431 -6.74 -24.47 1.51
CA ALA A 431 -7.96 -23.83 1.04
C ALA A 431 -7.69 -22.37 0.66
N SER A 432 -8.60 -21.71 -0.07
CA SER A 432 -8.60 -20.26 -0.27
C SER A 432 -9.73 -19.58 0.50
N MET A 433 -9.61 -18.28 0.77
CA MET A 433 -10.72 -17.50 1.33
C MET A 433 -11.99 -17.55 0.45
N GLY A 434 -11.85 -17.77 -0.87
CA GLY A 434 -12.96 -17.98 -1.80
C GLY A 434 -13.66 -19.35 -1.66
N ASP A 435 -13.15 -20.25 -0.83
CA ASP A 435 -13.75 -21.57 -0.56
C ASP A 435 -14.59 -21.58 0.74
N ILE A 436 -14.73 -20.42 1.41
CA ILE A 436 -15.60 -20.27 2.59
C ILE A 436 -17.06 -20.28 2.15
N THR A 437 -17.85 -21.22 2.69
CA THR A 437 -19.28 -21.38 2.38
C THR A 437 -20.18 -20.86 3.50
N ARG A 438 -19.70 -20.83 4.75
CA ARG A 438 -20.37 -20.18 5.89
C ARG A 438 -19.40 -19.42 6.80
N THR A 439 -19.93 -18.35 7.40
CA THR A 439 -19.35 -17.66 8.56
C THR A 439 -20.38 -17.55 9.69
N ARG A 440 -19.92 -17.47 10.94
CA ARG A 440 -20.74 -17.09 12.11
C ARG A 440 -20.02 -15.99 12.87
N VAL A 441 -20.72 -14.94 13.26
CA VAL A 441 -20.14 -13.75 13.91
C VAL A 441 -20.82 -13.51 15.26
N PHE A 442 -20.04 -13.41 16.32
CA PHE A 442 -20.50 -13.18 17.68
C PHE A 442 -20.00 -11.81 18.17
N LEU A 443 -20.89 -11.02 18.77
CA LEU A 443 -20.62 -9.65 19.21
C LEU A 443 -20.96 -9.41 20.68
N VAL A 444 -20.09 -8.66 21.37
CA VAL A 444 -20.38 -8.17 22.73
C VAL A 444 -21.44 -7.08 22.69
N ASN A 445 -21.18 -5.96 21.99
CA ASN A 445 -22.17 -4.93 21.75
C ASN A 445 -22.79 -5.08 20.35
N VAL A 446 -24.11 -5.33 20.31
CA VAL A 446 -24.88 -5.42 19.06
C VAL A 446 -24.88 -4.11 18.27
N ASP A 447 -24.78 -2.94 18.89
CA ASP A 447 -24.84 -1.65 18.18
C ASP A 447 -23.71 -1.46 17.16
N GLN A 448 -22.57 -2.13 17.36
CA GLN A 448 -21.44 -2.09 16.42
C GLN A 448 -21.63 -2.97 15.16
N TRP A 449 -22.76 -3.68 15.02
CA TRP A 449 -23.00 -4.67 13.96
C TRP A 449 -22.74 -4.15 12.54
N ARG A 450 -23.06 -2.87 12.26
CA ARG A 450 -22.92 -2.28 10.92
C ARG A 450 -21.46 -2.26 10.45
N GLY A 451 -20.54 -1.83 11.32
CA GLY A 451 -19.12 -1.78 10.98
C GLY A 451 -18.53 -3.16 10.74
N VAL A 452 -18.93 -4.14 11.57
CA VAL A 452 -18.53 -5.54 11.44
C VAL A 452 -19.08 -6.17 10.15
N ALA A 453 -20.34 -5.89 9.81
CA ALA A 453 -20.96 -6.32 8.56
C ALA A 453 -20.31 -5.68 7.32
N HIS A 454 -19.87 -4.42 7.40
CA HIS A 454 -19.16 -3.74 6.32
C HIS A 454 -17.77 -4.36 6.10
N VAL A 455 -17.00 -4.62 7.16
CA VAL A 455 -15.70 -5.29 7.09
C VAL A 455 -15.86 -6.70 6.50
N HIS A 456 -16.81 -7.50 7.01
CA HIS A 456 -17.14 -8.82 6.47
C HIS A 456 -17.46 -8.75 4.96
N GLY A 457 -18.36 -7.85 4.56
CA GLY A 457 -18.74 -7.66 3.16
C GLY A 457 -17.55 -7.29 2.25
N ALA A 458 -16.68 -6.39 2.70
CA ALA A 458 -15.47 -5.99 1.97
C ALA A 458 -14.47 -7.16 1.82
N THR A 459 -14.19 -7.88 2.91
CA THR A 459 -13.32 -9.08 2.88
C THR A 459 -13.84 -10.15 1.92
N MET A 460 -15.14 -10.46 1.96
CA MET A 460 -15.72 -11.49 1.09
C MET A 460 -15.79 -11.04 -0.38
N ALA A 461 -16.00 -9.75 -0.64
CA ALA A 461 -16.01 -9.17 -1.97
C ALA A 461 -14.65 -9.28 -2.69
N ARG A 462 -13.53 -9.12 -1.97
CA ARG A 462 -12.16 -9.35 -2.50
C ARG A 462 -11.96 -10.76 -3.07
N HIS A 463 -12.74 -11.74 -2.60
CA HIS A 463 -12.69 -13.13 -3.04
C HIS A 463 -13.88 -13.53 -3.93
N GLY A 464 -14.74 -12.58 -4.32
CA GLY A 464 -15.88 -12.81 -5.21
C GLY A 464 -17.03 -13.63 -4.61
N ILE A 465 -17.03 -13.87 -3.30
CA ILE A 465 -17.98 -14.77 -2.63
C ILE A 465 -18.98 -14.06 -1.72
N ARG A 466 -20.06 -14.77 -1.39
CA ARG A 466 -21.11 -14.34 -0.46
C ARG A 466 -21.52 -15.55 0.40
N PRO A 467 -20.72 -15.92 1.42
CA PRO A 467 -21.01 -17.10 2.26
C PRO A 467 -22.30 -16.92 3.04
N ALA A 468 -22.92 -18.02 3.45
CA ALA A 468 -24.00 -17.99 4.43
C ALA A 468 -23.48 -17.36 5.73
N ASN A 469 -24.13 -16.30 6.22
CA ASN A 469 -23.68 -15.55 7.39
C ASN A 469 -24.79 -15.51 8.45
N THR A 470 -24.39 -15.67 9.71
CA THR A 470 -25.24 -15.48 10.88
C THR A 470 -24.49 -14.60 11.86
N MET A 471 -25.07 -13.44 12.23
CA MET A 471 -24.52 -12.54 13.25
C MET A 471 -25.41 -12.56 14.50
N VAL A 472 -24.80 -12.72 15.68
CA VAL A 472 -25.47 -12.75 16.98
C VAL A 472 -24.76 -11.79 17.93
N GLY A 473 -25.51 -11.03 18.73
CA GLY A 473 -24.96 -10.05 19.67
C GLY A 473 -25.53 -10.18 21.08
N GLY A 474 -24.82 -9.60 22.06
CA GLY A 474 -25.23 -9.58 23.47
C GLY A 474 -24.63 -10.70 24.33
N SER A 475 -23.59 -11.39 23.84
CA SER A 475 -22.84 -12.40 24.59
C SER A 475 -21.52 -11.83 25.13
N ALA A 476 -21.10 -12.25 26.32
CA ALA A 476 -19.73 -12.02 26.76
C ALA A 476 -18.78 -12.94 25.97
N LEU A 477 -17.68 -12.39 25.46
CA LEU A 477 -16.59 -13.14 24.82
C LEU A 477 -15.43 -13.35 25.81
N ILE A 478 -14.55 -14.32 25.53
CA ILE A 478 -13.43 -14.65 26.41
C ILE A 478 -12.21 -13.80 26.05
N GLY A 479 -11.78 -12.95 26.99
CA GLY A 479 -10.56 -12.14 26.91
C GLY A 479 -10.85 -10.65 27.10
N ASP A 480 -10.00 -9.97 27.87
CA ASP A 480 -10.17 -8.55 28.17
C ASP A 480 -10.09 -7.70 26.89
N GLY A 481 -11.11 -6.87 26.66
CA GLY A 481 -11.19 -6.00 25.48
C GLY A 481 -11.60 -6.69 24.17
N ILE A 482 -11.90 -7.99 24.15
CA ILE A 482 -12.41 -8.69 22.97
C ILE A 482 -13.88 -8.29 22.73
N LEU A 483 -14.21 -7.87 21.51
CA LEU A 483 -15.56 -7.38 21.14
C LEU A 483 -16.24 -8.20 20.04
N VAL A 484 -15.48 -8.95 19.26
CA VAL A 484 -15.94 -9.80 18.15
C VAL A 484 -15.20 -11.14 18.11
N GLU A 485 -15.94 -12.19 17.76
CA GLU A 485 -15.41 -13.52 17.45
C GLU A 485 -16.07 -14.05 16.15
N VAL A 486 -15.28 -14.65 15.26
CA VAL A 486 -15.78 -15.18 13.98
C VAL A 486 -15.36 -16.64 13.77
N GLU A 487 -16.31 -17.49 13.41
CA GLU A 487 -16.08 -18.84 12.86
C GLU A 487 -16.20 -18.80 11.33
N ALA A 488 -15.47 -19.70 10.65
CA ALA A 488 -15.61 -19.94 9.21
C ALA A 488 -15.57 -21.44 8.88
N GLU A 489 -16.34 -21.86 7.89
CA GLU A 489 -16.35 -23.24 7.36
C GLU A 489 -16.53 -23.22 5.84
N GLY A 490 -15.99 -24.22 5.14
CA GLY A 490 -15.90 -24.19 3.68
C GLY A 490 -15.58 -25.52 3.02
N VAL A 491 -15.50 -25.48 1.68
CA VAL A 491 -15.29 -26.65 0.80
C VAL A 491 -14.29 -26.27 -0.29
N VAL A 492 -13.10 -26.87 -0.28
CA VAL A 492 -12.01 -26.53 -1.21
C VAL A 492 -12.45 -26.74 -2.67
N GLY A 493 -12.37 -25.68 -3.46
CA GLY A 493 -12.81 -25.65 -4.87
C GLY A 493 -14.22 -25.10 -5.09
N SER A 494 -14.98 -24.75 -4.03
CA SER A 494 -16.31 -24.13 -4.16
C SER A 494 -16.27 -22.69 -4.70
N SER A 495 -15.09 -22.07 -4.79
CA SER A 495 -14.81 -20.77 -5.41
C SER A 495 -15.22 -20.61 -6.89
N ARG A 496 -15.81 -21.63 -7.53
CA ARG A 496 -16.21 -21.64 -8.95
C ARG A 496 -17.73 -21.79 -9.16
N GLU A 497 -18.52 -20.78 -8.76
CA GLU A 497 -19.99 -20.81 -8.93
C GLU A 497 -20.58 -19.69 -9.82
N ILE A 498 -21.76 -19.97 -10.38
CA ILE A 498 -22.57 -19.03 -11.17
C ILE A 498 -23.66 -18.44 -10.27
N HIS A 499 -23.74 -17.11 -10.20
CA HIS A 499 -24.73 -16.41 -9.39
C HIS A 499 -26.13 -16.37 -10.05
N PHE A 500 -27.13 -16.97 -9.40
CA PHE A 500 -28.54 -16.83 -9.76
C PHE A 500 -29.16 -15.57 -9.14
N GLY A 501 -29.20 -14.48 -9.90
CA GLY A 501 -29.96 -13.26 -9.56
C GLY A 501 -29.17 -11.96 -9.68
N ALA A 502 -29.84 -10.88 -10.09
CA ALA A 502 -29.24 -9.55 -10.17
C ALA A 502 -29.10 -8.91 -8.78
N ILE A 503 -27.92 -8.38 -8.47
CA ILE A 503 -27.59 -7.78 -7.18
C ILE A 503 -27.35 -6.28 -7.39
N LYS A 504 -28.07 -5.44 -6.65
CA LYS A 504 -27.83 -4.00 -6.59
C LYS A 504 -26.52 -3.73 -5.83
N ARG A 505 -25.67 -2.82 -6.33
CA ARG A 505 -24.42 -2.44 -5.64
C ARG A 505 -24.76 -1.80 -4.28
N VAL A 506 -23.91 -2.03 -3.27
CA VAL A 506 -24.11 -1.58 -1.87
C VAL A 506 -24.42 -0.07 -1.76
N VAL A 507 -23.87 0.73 -2.68
CA VAL A 507 -24.04 2.18 -2.81
C VAL A 507 -25.52 2.64 -2.92
N GLU A 508 -26.46 1.77 -3.32
CA GLU A 508 -27.89 2.11 -3.34
C GLU A 508 -28.63 1.91 -2.00
N LEU A 509 -28.04 1.23 -1.01
CA LEU A 509 -28.76 0.80 0.20
C LEU A 509 -28.75 1.82 1.35
N GLU A 510 -27.76 2.69 1.44
CA GLU A 510 -27.62 3.68 2.54
C GLU A 510 -28.26 5.05 2.22
N ARG A 511 -29.34 5.06 1.42
CA ARG A 511 -30.09 6.27 1.02
C ARG A 511 -31.58 6.27 1.40
N ASN A 512 -32.00 5.37 2.30
CA ASN A 512 -33.36 5.33 2.88
C ASN A 512 -33.28 5.15 4.41
#